data_AF-A0A1I4THC1-F1
#
_entry.id   AF-A0A1I4THC1-F1
#
_cell.length_a   1.000
_cell.length_b   1.000
_cell.length_c   1.000
_cell.angle_alpha   90.00
_cell.angle_beta   90.00
_cell.angle_gamma   90.00
#
_symmetry.space_group_name_H-M   'P 1'
#
loop_
_entity.id
_entity.type
_entity.pdbx_description
1 polymer ?
#
loop_
_entity_poly.entity_id
_entity_poly.type
_entity_poly.pdbx_seq_one_letter_code
_entity_poly.pdbx_strand_id
1 'polypeptide(L)'
;MARRKAEGGRGDGAADIEDAYRLVSDVLEGAVRETLAAPGPDPARFAVAQLTAVDQDVPEDATPPGWSLAFLVLADWYDAARTALVEHDDPAERALAWIAAHVGKRFAARARYTVTPLVDPENARETSHYVEALGEDFLATMVWTVAGLVAEFPADDPDEIWPRTGADRARTGS
;
A
#
# COMPACT_ATOMS: atom_id res chain seq x y z
N MET A 1 21.02 39.27 -30.27
CA MET A 1 21.31 37.93 -29.71
C MET A 1 21.63 38.15 -28.24
N ALA A 2 20.95 37.59 -27.25
CA ALA A 2 20.56 36.20 -27.11
C ALA A 2 19.19 36.04 -26.43
N ARG A 3 18.40 35.13 -26.99
CA ARG A 3 17.19 34.52 -26.43
C ARG A 3 17.54 33.04 -26.28
N ARG A 4 17.53 32.49 -25.07
CA ARG A 4 17.36 31.04 -24.76
C ARG A 4 17.25 30.90 -23.24
N LYS A 5 16.01 30.78 -22.75
CA LYS A 5 15.35 29.53 -22.34
C LYS A 5 15.61 29.24 -20.86
N ALA A 6 14.82 29.90 -20.02
CA ALA A 6 14.48 29.44 -18.68
C ALA A 6 13.07 28.83 -18.77
N GLU A 7 12.97 27.65 -19.39
CA GLU A 7 11.73 26.87 -19.50
C GLU A 7 12.14 25.40 -19.43
N GLY A 8 11.97 24.77 -18.26
CA GLY A 8 12.26 23.35 -18.09
C GLY A 8 12.35 22.85 -16.64
N GLY A 9 11.58 23.42 -15.69
CA GLY A 9 11.75 23.07 -14.27
C GLY A 9 10.47 22.81 -13.47
N ARG A 10 9.29 22.76 -14.11
CA ARG A 10 8.01 22.49 -13.41
C ARG A 10 7.18 21.35 -14.00
N GLY A 11 7.60 20.79 -15.15
CA GLY A 11 6.91 19.66 -15.81
C GLY A 11 7.54 18.31 -15.48
N ASP A 12 8.88 18.23 -15.49
CA ASP A 12 9.61 16.96 -15.33
C ASP A 12 9.40 16.34 -13.94
N GLY A 13 9.49 17.12 -12.86
CA GLY A 13 9.37 16.57 -11.51
C GLY A 13 7.98 16.01 -11.16
N ALA A 14 6.91 16.47 -11.82
CA ALA A 14 5.58 15.91 -11.61
C ALA A 14 5.41 14.57 -12.32
N ALA A 15 5.92 14.47 -13.56
CA ALA A 15 5.95 13.23 -14.32
C ALA A 15 6.85 12.17 -13.65
N ASP A 16 8.00 12.59 -13.10
CA ASP A 16 8.91 11.70 -12.38
C ASP A 16 8.27 11.09 -11.12
N ILE A 17 7.48 11.88 -10.38
CA ILE A 17 6.75 11.39 -9.19
C ILE A 17 5.62 10.44 -9.59
N GLU A 18 4.90 10.72 -10.68
CA GLU A 18 3.84 9.86 -11.19
C GLU A 18 4.39 8.51 -11.67
N ASP A 19 5.53 8.52 -12.38
CA ASP A 19 6.23 7.31 -12.79
C ASP A 19 6.74 6.49 -11.61
N ALA A 20 7.30 7.16 -10.58
CA ALA A 20 7.73 6.49 -9.36
C ALA A 20 6.53 5.85 -8.62
N TYR A 21 5.43 6.58 -8.48
CA TYR A 21 4.20 6.07 -7.86
C TYR A 21 3.70 4.83 -8.60
N ARG A 22 3.63 4.89 -9.94
CA ARG A 22 3.18 3.76 -10.77
C ARG A 22 4.08 2.55 -10.61
N LEU A 23 5.40 2.73 -10.60
CA LEU A 23 6.36 1.65 -10.40
C LEU A 23 6.18 0.98 -9.02
N VAL A 24 6.02 1.76 -7.96
CA VAL A 24 5.76 1.23 -6.62
C VAL A 24 4.42 0.50 -6.55
N SER A 25 3.37 1.08 -7.16
CA SER A 25 2.04 0.47 -7.28
C SER A 25 2.09 -0.89 -8.00
N ASP A 26 2.85 -1.00 -9.09
CA ASP A 26 3.06 -2.26 -9.83
C ASP A 26 3.74 -3.34 -8.96
N VAL A 27 4.78 -2.97 -8.20
CA VAL A 27 5.47 -3.90 -7.30
C VAL A 27 4.55 -4.38 -6.18
N LEU A 28 3.79 -3.47 -5.57
CA LEU A 28 2.82 -3.80 -4.53
C LEU A 28 1.66 -4.67 -5.05
N GLU A 29 1.22 -4.44 -6.29
CA GLU A 29 0.18 -5.27 -6.93
C GLU A 29 0.69 -6.70 -7.12
N GLY A 30 1.93 -6.83 -7.60
CA GLY A 30 2.64 -8.11 -7.67
C GLY A 30 2.69 -8.79 -6.30
N ALA A 31 3.04 -8.05 -5.24
CA ALA A 31 3.10 -8.56 -3.88
C ALA A 31 1.74 -9.09 -3.38
N VAL A 32 0.65 -8.39 -3.67
CA VAL A 32 -0.72 -8.84 -3.35
C VAL A 32 -1.05 -10.11 -4.12
N ARG A 33 -0.80 -10.14 -5.44
CA ARG A 33 -1.06 -11.32 -6.28
C ARG A 33 -0.27 -12.54 -5.83
N GLU A 34 1.00 -12.38 -5.52
CA GLU A 34 1.84 -13.47 -5.00
C GLU A 34 1.38 -13.94 -3.62
N THR A 35 0.97 -13.02 -2.74
CA THR A 35 0.39 -13.36 -1.42
C THR A 35 -0.93 -14.14 -1.57
N LEU A 36 -1.74 -13.83 -2.57
CA LEU A 36 -2.97 -14.57 -2.87
C LEU A 36 -2.67 -15.96 -3.44
N ALA A 37 -1.71 -16.06 -4.37
CA ALA A 37 -1.36 -17.32 -5.05
C ALA A 37 -0.59 -18.30 -4.16
N ALA A 38 0.29 -17.78 -3.29
CA ALA A 38 1.08 -18.55 -2.34
C ALA A 38 0.98 -17.91 -0.95
N PRO A 39 -0.13 -18.14 -0.21
CA PRO A 39 -0.37 -17.48 1.06
C PRO A 39 0.72 -17.75 2.08
N GLY A 40 1.28 -16.64 2.57
CA GLY A 40 2.40 -16.62 3.49
C GLY A 40 2.90 -15.19 3.69
N PRO A 41 3.73 -14.96 4.71
CA PRO A 41 4.20 -13.61 5.01
C PRO A 41 5.25 -13.12 4.00
N ASP A 42 5.95 -14.04 3.35
CA ASP A 42 7.19 -13.77 2.63
C ASP A 42 7.02 -12.98 1.31
N PRO A 43 5.97 -13.20 0.47
CA PRO A 43 5.82 -12.42 -0.76
C PRO A 43 5.73 -10.90 -0.51
N ALA A 44 4.89 -10.50 0.45
CA ALA A 44 4.77 -9.10 0.86
C ALA A 44 6.09 -8.54 1.41
N ARG A 45 6.77 -9.31 2.28
CA ARG A 45 8.06 -8.90 2.86
C ARG A 45 9.14 -8.72 1.81
N PHE A 46 9.21 -9.66 0.86
CA PHE A 46 10.19 -9.62 -0.22
C PHE A 46 9.99 -8.37 -1.08
N ALA A 47 8.76 -8.10 -1.53
CA ALA A 47 8.45 -6.92 -2.33
C ALA A 47 8.72 -5.61 -1.56
N VAL A 48 8.32 -5.53 -0.29
CA VAL A 48 8.60 -4.36 0.57
C VAL A 48 10.11 -4.17 0.73
N ALA A 49 10.88 -5.23 1.00
CA ALA A 49 12.32 -5.15 1.16
C ALA A 49 13.01 -4.64 -0.13
N GLN A 50 12.52 -5.05 -1.30
CA GLN A 50 13.00 -4.54 -2.60
C GLN A 50 12.71 -3.05 -2.77
N LEU A 51 11.52 -2.59 -2.38
CA LEU A 51 11.13 -1.18 -2.45
C LEU A 51 11.93 -0.31 -1.49
N THR A 52 12.23 -0.81 -0.29
CA THR A 52 12.99 -0.07 0.73
C THR A 52 14.50 -0.24 0.60
N ALA A 53 14.99 -1.10 -0.28
CA ALA A 53 16.44 -1.28 -0.48
C ALA A 53 17.12 0.01 -0.96
N VAL A 54 16.41 0.84 -1.74
CA VAL A 54 16.90 2.15 -2.20
C VAL A 54 17.14 3.14 -1.06
N ASP A 55 16.55 2.89 0.11
CA ASP A 55 16.66 3.74 1.28
C ASP A 55 17.99 3.53 2.03
N GLN A 56 18.72 2.44 1.74
CA GLN A 56 19.99 2.11 2.41
C GLN A 56 21.11 3.12 2.12
N ASP A 57 21.02 3.81 0.97
CA ASP A 57 21.99 4.81 0.53
C ASP A 57 21.59 6.24 0.95
N VAL A 58 20.47 6.40 1.68
CA VAL A 58 19.92 7.68 2.10
C VAL A 58 20.42 8.03 3.52
N PRO A 59 20.77 9.30 3.80
CA PRO A 59 21.15 9.73 5.15
C PRO A 59 20.09 9.37 6.19
N GLU A 60 20.51 8.96 7.39
CA GLU A 60 19.61 8.51 8.48
C GLU A 60 18.60 9.58 8.93
N ASP A 61 18.89 10.86 8.71
CA ASP A 61 18.05 12.00 9.06
C ASP A 61 17.08 12.43 7.93
N ALA A 62 17.18 11.81 6.75
CA ALA A 62 16.30 12.07 5.62
C ALA A 62 15.12 11.09 5.60
N THR A 63 13.97 11.56 5.10
CA THR A 63 12.80 10.71 4.90
C THR A 63 13.11 9.64 3.85
N PRO A 64 12.99 8.34 4.17
CA PRO A 64 13.27 7.26 3.23
C PRO A 64 12.28 7.29 2.05
N PRO A 65 12.73 7.55 0.81
CA PRO A 65 11.83 7.76 -0.33
C PRO A 65 11.08 6.49 -0.73
N GLY A 66 11.71 5.32 -0.70
CA GLY A 66 11.10 4.04 -1.04
C GLY A 66 10.01 3.65 -0.06
N TRP A 67 10.33 3.67 1.23
CA TRP A 67 9.36 3.41 2.31
C TRP A 67 8.17 4.38 2.26
N SER A 68 8.44 5.67 2.12
CA SER A 68 7.40 6.72 2.18
C SER A 68 6.47 6.66 0.98
N LEU A 69 7.00 6.36 -0.20
CA LEU A 69 6.20 6.18 -1.40
C LEU A 69 5.36 4.90 -1.33
N ALA A 70 5.92 3.79 -0.84
CA ALA A 70 5.17 2.56 -0.62
C ALA A 70 4.03 2.74 0.40
N PHE A 71 4.30 3.46 1.49
CA PHE A 71 3.26 3.82 2.46
C PHE A 71 2.15 4.65 1.83
N LEU A 72 2.49 5.69 1.05
CA LEU A 72 1.52 6.55 0.37
C LEU A 72 0.61 5.73 -0.56
N VAL A 73 1.19 4.87 -1.40
CA VAL A 73 0.42 4.02 -2.32
C VAL A 73 -0.54 3.11 -1.56
N LEU A 74 -0.07 2.44 -0.50
CA LEU A 74 -0.92 1.57 0.32
C LEU A 74 -2.00 2.35 1.07
N ALA A 75 -1.71 3.56 1.53
CA ALA A 75 -2.70 4.44 2.15
C ALA A 75 -3.81 4.83 1.16
N ASP A 76 -3.45 5.17 -0.09
CA ASP A 76 -4.42 5.45 -1.15
C ASP A 76 -5.31 4.22 -1.43
N TRP A 77 -4.74 3.02 -1.44
CA TRP A 77 -5.50 1.77 -1.63
C TRP A 77 -6.44 1.49 -0.46
N TYR A 78 -6.01 1.77 0.76
CA TYR A 78 -6.85 1.67 1.95
C TYR A 78 -8.03 2.65 1.91
N ASP A 79 -7.80 3.88 1.46
CA ASP A 79 -8.88 4.86 1.34
C ASP A 79 -9.89 4.48 0.23
N ALA A 80 -9.38 3.97 -0.90
CA ALA A 80 -10.21 3.40 -1.95
C ALA A 80 -11.02 2.20 -1.42
N ALA A 81 -10.40 1.32 -0.63
CA ALA A 81 -11.05 0.19 0.01
C ALA A 81 -12.16 0.60 0.99
N ARG A 82 -11.86 1.55 1.87
CA ARG A 82 -12.81 2.13 2.81
C ARG A 82 -14.04 2.70 2.09
N THR A 83 -13.82 3.41 0.98
CA THR A 83 -14.89 4.03 0.19
C THR A 83 -15.74 2.97 -0.52
N ALA A 84 -15.12 1.97 -1.13
CA ALA A 84 -15.81 0.92 -1.86
C ALA A 84 -16.63 -0.01 -0.94
N LEU A 85 -16.14 -0.25 0.28
CA LEU A 85 -16.73 -1.21 1.22
C LEU A 85 -17.62 -0.57 2.30
N VAL A 86 -18.04 0.70 2.14
CA VAL A 86 -18.81 1.43 3.15
C VAL A 86 -20.15 0.76 3.53
N GLU A 87 -20.75 0.03 2.59
CA GLU A 87 -22.02 -0.71 2.79
C GLU A 87 -21.80 -2.18 3.20
N HIS A 88 -20.55 -2.62 3.34
CA HIS A 88 -20.24 -3.99 3.74
C HIS A 88 -20.02 -4.08 5.26
N ASP A 89 -20.56 -5.15 5.85
CA ASP A 89 -20.34 -5.44 7.26
C ASP A 89 -18.91 -5.94 7.51
N ASP A 90 -18.25 -5.33 8.50
CA ASP A 90 -16.98 -5.74 9.09
C ASP A 90 -15.83 -6.11 8.10
N PRO A 91 -15.54 -5.31 7.06
CA PRO A 91 -14.53 -5.64 6.06
C PRO A 91 -13.12 -5.86 6.67
N ALA A 92 -12.79 -5.09 7.72
CA ALA A 92 -11.55 -5.23 8.47
C ALA A 92 -11.43 -6.58 9.19
N GLU A 93 -12.48 -7.02 9.91
CA GLU A 93 -12.49 -8.32 10.60
C GLU A 93 -12.39 -9.48 9.59
N ARG A 94 -13.09 -9.38 8.45
CA ARG A 94 -13.02 -10.39 7.39
C ARG A 94 -11.62 -10.50 6.80
N ALA A 95 -10.98 -9.37 6.48
CA ALA A 95 -9.59 -9.38 6.02
C ALA A 95 -8.65 -9.98 7.07
N LEU A 96 -8.80 -9.62 8.34
CA LEU A 96 -7.99 -10.19 9.43
C LEU A 96 -8.23 -11.70 9.62
N ALA A 97 -9.46 -12.17 9.47
CA ALA A 97 -9.82 -13.58 9.52
C ALA A 97 -9.16 -14.35 8.36
N TRP A 98 -9.17 -13.77 7.16
CA TRP A 98 -8.48 -14.33 5.99
C TRP A 98 -6.97 -14.44 6.24
N ILE A 99 -6.32 -13.37 6.74
CA ILE A 99 -4.89 -13.39 7.10
C ILE A 99 -4.63 -14.47 8.15
N ALA A 100 -5.48 -14.59 9.17
CA ALA A 100 -5.28 -15.56 10.24
C ALA A 100 -5.33 -17.01 9.73
N ALA A 101 -6.18 -17.28 8.73
CA ALA A 101 -6.37 -18.58 8.12
C ALA A 101 -5.28 -18.96 7.12
N HIS A 102 -4.81 -17.99 6.31
CA HIS A 102 -3.94 -18.28 5.16
C HIS A 102 -2.49 -17.85 5.34
N VAL A 103 -2.24 -16.72 6.03
CA VAL A 103 -0.89 -16.21 6.29
C VAL A 103 -0.41 -16.67 7.67
N GLY A 104 -1.30 -16.62 8.66
CA GLY A 104 -1.11 -17.12 10.01
C GLY A 104 -1.57 -16.16 11.11
N LYS A 105 -2.03 -16.70 12.25
CA LYS A 105 -2.58 -15.93 13.39
C LYS A 105 -1.65 -14.84 13.92
N ARG A 106 -0.33 -15.08 13.92
CA ARG A 106 0.67 -14.08 14.34
C ARG A 106 0.65 -12.86 13.43
N PHE A 107 0.47 -13.05 12.13
CA PHE A 107 0.48 -11.98 11.14
C PHE A 107 -0.84 -11.20 11.15
N ALA A 108 -1.96 -11.89 11.36
CA ALA A 108 -3.24 -11.22 11.63
C ALA A 108 -3.17 -10.35 12.88
N ALA A 109 -2.55 -10.82 13.96
CA ALA A 109 -2.36 -10.03 15.17
C ALA A 109 -1.51 -8.76 14.94
N ARG A 110 -0.55 -8.81 14.00
CA ARG A 110 0.25 -7.65 13.60
C ARG A 110 -0.54 -6.71 12.69
N ALA A 111 -1.29 -7.25 11.72
CA ALA A 111 -2.12 -6.47 10.80
C ALA A 111 -3.27 -5.71 11.48
N ARG A 112 -3.70 -6.14 12.68
CA ARG A 112 -4.65 -5.38 13.51
C ARG A 112 -4.20 -3.94 13.78
N TYR A 113 -2.89 -3.68 13.82
CA TYR A 113 -2.37 -2.34 14.07
C TYR A 113 -2.36 -1.45 12.83
N THR A 114 -2.49 -2.03 11.62
CA THR A 114 -2.53 -1.29 10.36
C THR A 114 -3.88 -1.32 9.67
N VAL A 115 -4.87 -2.05 10.21
CA VAL A 115 -6.24 -2.13 9.65
C VAL A 115 -7.09 -0.90 10.02
N THR A 116 -6.70 -0.13 11.05
CA THR A 116 -7.47 1.00 11.61
C THR A 116 -8.03 1.97 10.59
N PRO A 117 -7.32 2.38 9.52
CA PRO A 117 -7.87 3.32 8.55
C PRO A 117 -9.12 2.80 7.83
N LEU A 118 -9.35 1.49 7.79
CA LEU A 118 -10.57 0.87 7.22
C LEU A 118 -11.77 0.92 8.18
N VAL A 119 -11.52 1.05 9.48
CA VAL A 119 -12.53 1.01 10.54
C VAL A 119 -12.91 2.42 10.99
N ASP A 120 -11.89 3.26 11.19
CA ASP A 120 -12.04 4.62 11.68
C ASP A 120 -10.97 5.53 11.05
N PRO A 121 -11.33 6.29 9.99
CA PRO A 121 -10.39 7.16 9.29
C PRO A 121 -9.91 8.33 10.17
N GLU A 122 -10.65 8.72 11.21
CA GLU A 122 -10.21 9.77 12.13
C GLU A 122 -9.01 9.29 12.98
N ASN A 123 -8.95 7.98 13.21
CA ASN A 123 -7.86 7.30 13.93
C ASN A 123 -6.77 6.72 13.00
N ALA A 124 -6.82 6.97 11.69
CA ALA A 124 -5.78 6.53 10.75
C ALA A 124 -4.38 7.08 11.10
N ARG A 125 -4.32 8.23 11.79
CA ARG A 125 -3.06 8.80 12.29
C ARG A 125 -2.37 7.90 13.31
N GLU A 126 -3.13 7.11 14.07
CA GLU A 126 -2.58 6.17 15.05
C GLU A 126 -1.77 5.05 14.41
N THR A 127 -2.00 4.76 13.11
CA THR A 127 -1.23 3.76 12.38
C THR A 127 0.27 4.10 12.37
N SER A 128 0.62 5.39 12.37
CA SER A 128 2.02 5.84 12.47
C SER A 128 2.69 5.47 13.81
N HIS A 129 1.93 5.32 14.90
CA HIS A 129 2.48 4.94 16.21
C HIS A 129 3.00 3.50 16.25
N TYR A 130 2.58 2.67 15.29
CA TYR A 130 2.96 1.25 15.23
C TYR A 130 4.12 0.97 14.29
N VAL A 131 4.66 1.98 13.60
CA VAL A 131 5.80 1.82 12.67
C VAL A 131 6.98 1.16 13.37
N GLU A 132 7.41 1.67 14.53
CA GLU A 132 8.54 1.10 15.27
C GLU A 132 8.25 -0.31 15.82
N ALA A 133 7.03 -0.54 16.32
CA ALA A 133 6.64 -1.83 16.92
C ALA A 133 6.51 -2.96 15.88
N LEU A 134 6.09 -2.61 14.67
CA LEU A 134 5.97 -3.54 13.55
C LEU A 134 7.30 -3.67 12.79
N GLY A 135 8.14 -2.63 12.79
CA GLY A 135 9.43 -2.64 12.12
C GLY A 135 9.27 -2.96 10.63
N GLU A 136 10.07 -3.92 10.15
CA GLU A 136 10.07 -4.37 8.76
C GLU A 136 8.71 -4.92 8.27
N ASP A 137 7.85 -5.37 9.20
CA ASP A 137 6.54 -5.89 8.82
C ASP A 137 5.48 -4.79 8.62
N PHE A 138 5.77 -3.52 8.93
CA PHE A 138 4.74 -2.47 8.90
C PHE A 138 4.06 -2.32 7.53
N LEU A 139 4.84 -2.22 6.45
CA LEU A 139 4.28 -2.16 5.10
C LEU A 139 3.73 -3.53 4.66
N ALA A 140 4.37 -4.61 5.09
CA ALA A 140 3.92 -5.96 4.77
C ALA A 140 2.53 -6.26 5.36
N THR A 141 2.21 -5.76 6.57
CA THR A 141 0.89 -5.91 7.15
C THR A 141 -0.19 -5.20 6.34
N MET A 142 0.13 -4.05 5.74
CA MET A 142 -0.79 -3.37 4.83
C MET A 142 -1.05 -4.17 3.56
N VAL A 143 -0.01 -4.76 2.97
CA VAL A 143 -0.14 -5.65 1.80
C VAL A 143 -0.99 -6.88 2.14
N TRP A 144 -0.78 -7.50 3.31
CA TRP A 144 -1.60 -8.65 3.75
C TRP A 144 -3.07 -8.27 3.94
N THR A 145 -3.35 -7.08 4.47
CA THR A 145 -4.72 -6.58 4.59
C THR A 145 -5.36 -6.38 3.22
N VAL A 146 -4.65 -5.79 2.25
CA VAL A 146 -5.17 -5.64 0.88
C VAL A 146 -5.45 -7.01 0.25
N ALA A 147 -4.54 -7.98 0.40
CA ALA A 147 -4.78 -9.34 -0.07
C ALA A 147 -6.02 -9.97 0.58
N GLY A 148 -6.19 -9.81 1.90
CA GLY A 148 -7.38 -10.28 2.61
C GLY A 148 -8.67 -9.63 2.11
N LEU A 149 -8.65 -8.32 1.81
CA LEU A 149 -9.80 -7.63 1.23
C LEU A 149 -10.14 -8.13 -0.17
N VAL A 150 -9.15 -8.29 -1.05
CA VAL A 150 -9.36 -8.79 -2.41
C VAL A 150 -9.91 -10.23 -2.39
N ALA A 151 -9.43 -11.07 -1.48
CA ALA A 151 -9.93 -12.44 -1.35
C ALA A 151 -11.37 -12.49 -0.81
N GLU A 152 -11.72 -11.65 0.16
CA GLU A 152 -13.04 -11.64 0.79
C GLU A 152 -14.10 -10.89 -0.02
N PHE A 153 -13.66 -9.96 -0.87
CA PHE A 153 -14.48 -9.11 -1.72
C PHE A 153 -13.87 -9.09 -3.13
N PRO A 154 -13.97 -10.20 -3.89
CA PRO A 154 -13.39 -10.28 -5.22
C PRO A 154 -14.13 -9.34 -6.19
N ALA A 155 -13.38 -8.76 -7.13
CA ALA A 155 -13.96 -8.03 -8.25
C ALA A 155 -14.57 -9.01 -9.28
N ASP A 156 -15.35 -8.47 -10.23
CA ASP A 156 -15.87 -9.25 -11.36
C ASP A 156 -14.74 -9.78 -12.25
N ASP A 157 -13.67 -9.00 -12.40
CA ASP A 157 -12.42 -9.43 -13.04
C ASP A 157 -11.48 -10.03 -11.98
N PRO A 158 -11.17 -11.34 -12.05
CA PRO A 158 -10.33 -12.01 -11.05
C PRO A 158 -8.86 -11.54 -11.08
N ASP A 159 -8.41 -10.90 -12.16
CA ASP A 159 -7.06 -10.35 -12.25
C ASP A 159 -6.98 -8.93 -11.66
N GLU A 160 -8.12 -8.30 -11.36
CA GLU A 160 -8.20 -6.94 -10.83
C GLU A 160 -7.88 -6.90 -9.32
N ILE A 161 -6.86 -6.10 -8.96
CA ILE A 161 -6.65 -5.65 -7.59
C ILE A 161 -7.46 -4.37 -7.38
N TRP A 162 -8.75 -4.51 -7.10
CA TRP A 162 -9.70 -3.38 -7.11
C TRP A 162 -9.34 -2.20 -6.19
N PRO A 163 -8.64 -2.36 -5.04
CA PRO A 163 -8.21 -1.20 -4.24
C PRO A 163 -7.22 -0.31 -5.00
N ARG A 164 -6.35 -0.93 -5.82
CA ARG A 164 -5.44 -0.21 -6.73
C ARG A 164 -6.23 0.56 -7.78
N THR A 165 -7.14 -0.11 -8.49
CA THR A 165 -7.93 0.54 -9.55
C THR A 165 -8.75 1.71 -8.99
N GLY A 166 -9.30 1.56 -7.78
CA GLY A 166 -10.02 2.63 -7.09
C GLY A 166 -9.13 3.85 -6.80
N ALA A 167 -7.91 3.62 -6.30
CA ALA A 167 -6.93 4.68 -6.06
C ALA A 167 -6.50 5.39 -7.36
N ASP A 168 -6.21 4.64 -8.43
CA ASP A 168 -5.82 5.20 -9.73
C ASP A 168 -6.93 6.11 -10.31
N ARG A 169 -8.21 5.72 -10.16
CA ARG A 169 -9.36 6.55 -10.55
C ARG A 169 -9.46 7.84 -9.73
N ALA A 170 -9.25 7.77 -8.42
CA ALA A 170 -9.31 8.95 -7.55
C ALA A 170 -8.22 9.98 -7.90
N ARG A 171 -7.03 9.50 -8.29
CA ARG A 171 -5.90 10.34 -8.69
C ARG A 171 -6.05 11.00 -10.06
N THR A 172 -6.63 10.29 -11.03
CA THR A 172 -6.84 10.79 -12.40
C THR A 172 -8.10 11.63 -12.56
N GLY A 173 -9.04 11.53 -11.62
CA GLY A 173 -10.31 12.27 -11.60
C GLY A 173 -10.30 13.57 -10.80
N SER A 174 -9.16 13.98 -10.22
CA SER A 174 -9.00 15.24 -9.46
C SER A 174 -8.53 16.40 -10.33
#